data_AF-A0A508WXQ0-F1
#
_entry.id   AF-A0A508WXQ0-F1
#
_cell.length_a   1.000
_cell.length_b   1.000
_cell.length_c   1.000
_cell.angle_alpha   90.00
_cell.angle_beta   90.00
_cell.angle_gamma   90.00
#
_symmetry.space_group_name_H-M   'P 1'
#
loop_
_entity.id
_entity.type
_entity.pdbx_description
1 polymer ?
#
loop_
_entity_poly.entity_id
_entity_poly.type
_entity_poly.pdbx_seq_one_letter_code
_entity_poly.pdbx_strand_id
1 'polypeptide(L)'
;MASSLWLGLDNQIFGTNDPDVIFGDPFTTGNTLDVLEIGGSLSSGQGGRDRLDGRAGSDTIFGDAWAIADEGRGGDDELYGGIGNDTLYGDAFSIDVSDSLAVAGGNDRLDGGKGNDTLYGDGYNCLSGRGGDDMLDGGAGDDVLSGDAFSLGDFFTGGNDRLQGGEGSDHLYGDGLDQGVVESGIGGNDQLYGGAGNDFIVGDVLFSRGGSGGDDLLDGGRGDDILYGDAEVGVDTAGGDDLLVGGVGNDQLWGDGRLTAAFAVETGADQFLFARHSGRDEIFDFELGKDVIHIAGYGYADLADLLPNISDDASGNAVLNLNGTVDQVTLIGVQTADLSAHNFVFANADLAFV
;
A
#
# COMPACT_ATOMS: atom_id res chain seq x y z
N MET A 1 -42.01 6.65 0.17
CA MET A 1 -41.64 7.95 -0.42
C MET A 1 -40.21 7.78 -0.87
N ALA A 2 -39.88 8.08 -2.12
CA ALA A 2 -38.49 8.06 -2.56
C ALA A 2 -37.77 9.16 -1.78
N SER A 3 -36.86 8.79 -0.87
CA SER A 3 -35.87 9.74 -0.37
C SER A 3 -35.09 10.22 -1.59
N SER A 4 -35.09 11.52 -1.83
CA SER A 4 -34.09 12.10 -2.71
C SER A 4 -32.75 11.84 -2.05
N LEU A 5 -31.89 11.02 -2.66
CA LEU A 5 -30.50 10.93 -2.24
C LEU A 5 -29.94 12.35 -2.22
N TRP A 6 -29.38 12.74 -1.07
CA TRP A 6 -28.58 13.94 -0.99
C TRP A 6 -27.26 13.64 -1.71
N LEU A 7 -26.82 14.59 -2.53
CA LEU A 7 -25.52 14.57 -3.17
C LEU A 7 -24.79 15.83 -2.70
N GLY A 8 -23.55 15.64 -2.30
CA GLY A 8 -22.59 16.69 -2.01
C GLY A 8 -22.44 17.65 -3.17
N LEU A 9 -21.89 18.83 -2.90
CA LEU A 9 -21.57 19.77 -3.95
C LEU A 9 -20.13 19.54 -4.39
N ASP A 10 -19.84 19.61 -5.68
CA ASP A 10 -18.46 19.67 -6.16
C ASP A 10 -17.83 21.03 -5.77
N ASN A 11 -17.04 21.04 -4.71
CA ASN A 11 -16.39 22.20 -4.12
C ASN A 11 -15.00 22.44 -4.74
N GLN A 12 -14.58 23.70 -4.73
CA GLN A 12 -13.18 24.06 -5.00
C GLN A 12 -12.70 25.05 -3.95
N ILE A 13 -11.84 24.59 -3.05
CA ILE A 13 -11.41 25.35 -1.87
C ILE A 13 -9.89 25.45 -1.87
N PHE A 14 -9.38 26.63 -1.50
CA PHE A 14 -7.96 26.88 -1.37
C PHE A 14 -7.66 27.48 -0.01
N GLY A 15 -6.71 26.89 0.69
CA GLY A 15 -6.12 27.38 1.93
C GLY A 15 -5.29 28.64 1.74
N THR A 16 -4.46 28.92 2.73
CA THR A 16 -3.70 30.15 2.93
C THR A 16 -2.20 29.88 2.77
N ASN A 17 -1.35 30.43 3.63
CA ASN A 17 0.04 29.95 3.78
C ASN A 17 0.34 29.63 5.26
N ASP A 18 -0.71 29.57 6.07
CA ASP A 18 -0.71 29.24 7.49
C ASP A 18 -1.45 27.90 7.63
N PRO A 19 -1.24 27.14 8.72
CA PRO A 19 -1.96 25.88 8.95
C PRO A 19 -3.48 26.04 8.85
N ASP A 20 -4.09 25.28 7.93
CA ASP A 20 -5.51 25.28 7.62
C ASP A 20 -6.18 23.95 8.01
N VAL A 21 -7.50 24.02 8.22
CA VAL A 21 -8.35 22.83 8.30
C VAL A 21 -9.47 23.00 7.28
N ILE A 22 -9.52 22.11 6.29
CA ILE A 22 -10.40 22.22 5.12
C ILE A 22 -11.30 20.99 5.04
N PHE A 23 -12.59 21.19 4.79
CA PHE A 23 -13.57 20.15 4.47
C PHE A 23 -14.19 20.47 3.10
N GLY A 24 -14.44 19.49 2.23
CA GLY A 24 -15.16 19.72 0.97
C GLY A 24 -16.69 19.67 1.11
N ASP A 25 -17.19 18.96 2.13
CA ASP A 25 -18.59 18.98 2.59
C ASP A 25 -18.65 19.06 4.13
N PRO A 26 -19.67 18.64 4.88
CA PRO A 26 -21.10 18.91 4.85
C PRO A 26 -21.54 20.29 5.39
N PHE A 27 -20.64 21.26 5.66
CA PHE A 27 -21.00 22.70 5.88
C PHE A 27 -19.86 23.69 5.53
N THR A 28 -19.23 23.55 4.37
CA THR A 28 -18.17 24.46 3.92
C THR A 28 -18.66 25.91 3.85
N THR A 29 -17.87 26.84 4.37
CA THR A 29 -18.21 28.29 4.32
C THR A 29 -17.68 28.97 3.07
N GLY A 30 -17.05 28.22 2.16
CA GLY A 30 -16.32 28.74 1.01
C GLY A 30 -15.15 29.62 1.44
N ASN A 31 -14.23 29.03 2.23
CA ASN A 31 -13.18 29.74 2.98
C ASN A 31 -12.57 30.89 2.16
N THR A 32 -12.97 32.11 2.54
CA THR A 32 -12.40 33.34 2.02
C THR A 32 -11.89 34.24 3.15
N LEU A 33 -12.04 33.83 4.44
CA LEU A 33 -11.89 34.73 5.60
C LEU A 33 -11.53 34.02 6.95
N ASP A 34 -10.74 32.95 6.98
CA ASP A 34 -10.19 32.36 8.23
C ASP A 34 -11.25 31.87 9.23
N VAL A 35 -12.38 31.33 8.77
CA VAL A 35 -13.42 30.76 9.64
C VAL A 35 -13.19 29.25 9.76
N LEU A 36 -13.08 28.76 10.99
CA LEU A 36 -13.02 27.33 11.29
C LEU A 36 -14.24 26.61 10.68
N GLU A 37 -13.97 25.69 9.76
CA GLU A 37 -14.98 24.87 9.10
C GLU A 37 -15.51 23.80 10.07
N ILE A 38 -16.82 23.57 10.06
CA ILE A 38 -17.45 22.58 10.93
C ILE A 38 -17.76 21.36 10.06
N GLY A 39 -16.86 20.37 10.09
CA GLY A 39 -16.92 19.14 9.28
C GLY A 39 -18.13 18.23 9.49
N GLY A 40 -19.10 18.57 10.34
CA GLY A 40 -20.41 17.90 10.46
C GLY A 40 -20.39 16.36 10.41
N SER A 41 -21.49 15.76 9.93
CA SER A 41 -21.53 14.32 9.66
C SER A 41 -22.45 14.05 8.48
N LEU A 42 -22.06 13.13 7.60
CA LEU A 42 -22.84 12.64 6.47
C LEU A 42 -23.46 11.29 6.83
N SER A 43 -24.74 11.29 7.21
CA SER A 43 -25.46 10.06 7.59
C SER A 43 -26.29 9.44 6.47
N SER A 44 -26.34 10.08 5.30
CA SER A 44 -27.11 9.61 4.14
C SER A 44 -26.72 10.37 2.89
N GLY A 45 -26.71 9.70 1.75
CA GLY A 45 -26.32 10.32 0.49
C GLY A 45 -24.86 10.06 0.17
N GLN A 46 -24.34 10.81 -0.79
CA GLN A 46 -22.94 10.73 -1.21
C GLN A 46 -22.30 12.11 -1.07
N GLY A 47 -21.03 12.14 -0.71
CA GLY A 47 -20.14 13.29 -0.79
C GLY A 47 -20.03 13.93 -2.16
N GLY A 48 -19.27 15.03 -2.19
CA GLY A 48 -19.01 15.83 -3.37
C GLY A 48 -18.02 15.17 -4.33
N ARG A 49 -17.45 15.98 -5.21
CA ARG A 49 -16.24 15.63 -5.97
C ARG A 49 -15.38 16.86 -5.93
N ASP A 50 -14.60 16.93 -4.89
CA ASP A 50 -14.08 18.16 -4.34
C ASP A 50 -12.63 18.33 -4.73
N ARG A 51 -12.23 19.58 -4.94
CA ARG A 51 -10.84 19.92 -5.21
C ARG A 51 -10.33 20.87 -4.15
N LEU A 52 -9.49 20.35 -3.26
CA LEU A 52 -9.01 21.06 -2.07
C LEU A 52 -7.49 21.22 -2.13
N ASP A 53 -6.98 22.41 -1.79
CA ASP A 53 -5.55 22.76 -1.89
C ASP A 53 -5.12 23.57 -0.66
N GLY A 54 -4.34 22.97 0.24
CA GLY A 54 -3.81 23.58 1.47
C GLY A 54 -2.77 24.68 1.21
N ARG A 55 -2.04 24.54 0.09
CA ARG A 55 -0.95 25.39 -0.39
C ARG A 55 0.31 25.30 0.44
N ALA A 56 0.36 26.00 1.57
CA ALA A 56 1.54 26.06 2.41
C ALA A 56 1.09 26.17 3.85
N GLY A 57 1.79 25.53 4.77
CA GLY A 57 1.25 25.33 6.10
C GLY A 57 1.44 23.88 6.50
N SER A 58 0.89 23.51 7.64
CA SER A 58 0.73 22.10 7.99
C SER A 58 -0.76 21.91 8.11
N ASP A 59 -1.35 21.44 7.03
CA ASP A 59 -2.78 21.51 6.77
C ASP A 59 -3.45 20.18 7.13
N THR A 60 -4.74 20.25 7.43
CA THR A 60 -5.57 19.05 7.58
C THR A 60 -6.75 19.16 6.63
N ILE A 61 -6.82 18.25 5.68
CA ILE A 61 -7.80 18.29 4.59
C ILE A 61 -8.66 17.02 4.65
N PHE A 62 -9.97 17.21 4.60
CA PHE A 62 -10.98 16.15 4.47
C PHE A 62 -11.72 16.39 3.17
N GLY A 63 -11.74 15.44 2.23
CA GLY A 63 -12.48 15.66 0.99
C GLY A 63 -13.96 15.85 1.23
N ASP A 64 -14.54 15.16 2.20
CA ASP A 64 -15.93 15.35 2.58
C ASP A 64 -16.09 15.91 4.01
N ALA A 65 -16.11 15.02 4.99
CA ALA A 65 -16.77 15.25 6.28
C ALA A 65 -15.86 14.88 7.45
N TRP A 66 -16.22 15.34 8.64
CA TRP A 66 -15.61 14.81 9.85
C TRP A 66 -16.04 13.35 10.08
N ALA A 67 -17.27 12.98 9.75
CA ALA A 67 -17.72 11.60 9.88
C ALA A 67 -18.75 11.21 8.83
N ILE A 68 -18.62 10.01 8.27
CA ILE A 68 -19.59 9.36 7.39
C ILE A 68 -20.18 8.17 8.15
N ALA A 69 -21.51 8.06 8.16
CA ALA A 69 -22.19 7.02 8.92
C ALA A 69 -23.49 6.54 8.27
N ASP A 70 -24.09 5.49 8.83
CA ASP A 70 -25.39 4.94 8.43
C ASP A 70 -25.43 4.53 6.95
N GLU A 71 -26.01 5.35 6.08
CA GLU A 71 -26.12 5.13 4.62
C GLU A 71 -25.33 6.19 3.82
N GLY A 72 -24.48 6.97 4.50
CA GLY A 72 -23.56 7.93 3.88
C GLY A 72 -22.43 7.23 3.11
N ARG A 73 -21.83 7.94 2.16
CA ARG A 73 -20.71 7.49 1.31
C ARG A 73 -19.80 8.66 0.96
N GLY A 74 -18.53 8.36 0.78
CA GLY A 74 -17.50 9.25 0.27
C GLY A 74 -17.76 9.83 -1.12
N GLY A 75 -17.08 10.94 -1.40
CA GLY A 75 -16.99 11.64 -2.67
C GLY A 75 -15.99 10.97 -3.61
N ASP A 76 -15.64 11.60 -4.73
CA ASP A 76 -14.41 11.22 -5.45
C ASP A 76 -13.58 12.51 -5.59
N ASP A 77 -12.61 12.67 -4.70
CA ASP A 77 -12.01 13.94 -4.34
C ASP A 77 -10.55 14.06 -4.84
N GLU A 78 -10.08 15.30 -4.90
CA GLU A 78 -8.74 15.65 -5.36
C GLU A 78 -8.10 16.62 -4.36
N LEU A 79 -7.21 16.11 -3.53
CA LEU A 79 -6.63 16.81 -2.40
C LEU A 79 -5.14 17.10 -2.62
N TYR A 80 -4.72 18.31 -2.28
CA TYR A 80 -3.34 18.77 -2.37
C TYR A 80 -2.90 19.39 -1.06
N GLY A 81 -1.87 18.83 -0.40
CA GLY A 81 -1.25 19.40 0.81
C GLY A 81 -0.42 20.63 0.47
N GLY A 82 0.62 20.43 -0.34
CA GLY A 82 1.43 21.50 -0.91
C GLY A 82 2.79 21.61 -0.26
N ILE A 83 3.00 22.59 0.63
CA ILE A 83 4.27 22.79 1.34
C ILE A 83 4.06 22.77 2.85
N GLY A 84 4.67 21.80 3.49
CA GLY A 84 4.77 21.60 4.93
C GLY A 84 4.33 20.18 5.24
N ASN A 85 4.03 19.91 6.50
CA ASN A 85 3.68 18.55 6.90
C ASN A 85 2.16 18.47 7.02
N ASP A 86 1.52 17.86 6.04
CA ASP A 86 0.08 17.87 5.82
C ASP A 86 -0.56 16.54 6.23
N THR A 87 -1.86 16.56 6.49
CA THR A 87 -2.66 15.36 6.74
C THR A 87 -3.90 15.39 5.88
N LEU A 88 -4.01 14.42 4.97
CA LEU A 88 -5.09 14.32 4.00
C LEU A 88 -5.91 13.07 4.28
N TYR A 89 -7.23 13.23 4.30
CA TYR A 89 -8.23 12.16 4.34
C TYR A 89 -9.07 12.35 3.08
N GLY A 90 -9.07 11.39 2.14
CA GLY A 90 -9.83 11.55 0.91
C GLY A 90 -11.31 11.77 1.17
N ASP A 91 -11.87 11.15 2.20
CA ASP A 91 -13.24 11.41 2.63
C ASP A 91 -13.32 12.07 4.02
N ALA A 92 -12.98 11.31 5.07
CA ALA A 92 -13.42 11.64 6.41
C ALA A 92 -12.54 11.13 7.55
N PHE A 93 -12.65 11.77 8.72
CA PHE A 93 -11.94 11.25 9.90
C PHE A 93 -12.49 9.87 10.33
N SER A 94 -13.79 9.63 10.20
CA SER A 94 -14.39 8.35 10.61
C SER A 94 -15.49 7.92 9.66
N ILE A 95 -15.42 6.67 9.20
CA ILE A 95 -16.42 6.00 8.37
C ILE A 95 -16.94 4.79 9.14
N ASP A 96 -18.25 4.81 9.46
CA ASP A 96 -18.95 3.74 10.18
C ASP A 96 -20.34 3.54 9.56
N VAL A 97 -20.38 2.78 8.47
CA VAL A 97 -21.61 2.55 7.70
C VAL A 97 -22.37 1.32 8.21
N SER A 98 -23.69 1.35 8.06
CA SER A 98 -24.56 0.29 8.59
C SER A 98 -24.51 -1.03 7.80
N ASP A 99 -24.00 -1.00 6.57
CA ASP A 99 -23.86 -2.16 5.70
C ASP A 99 -22.38 -2.36 5.36
N SER A 100 -21.77 -3.40 5.94
CA SER A 100 -20.34 -3.69 5.78
C SER A 100 -19.94 -4.09 4.36
N LEU A 101 -20.90 -4.30 3.45
CA LEU A 101 -20.63 -4.63 2.05
C LEU A 101 -20.85 -3.44 1.10
N ALA A 102 -21.25 -2.29 1.62
CA ALA A 102 -21.32 -1.08 0.82
C ALA A 102 -19.92 -0.49 0.65
N VAL A 103 -19.58 -0.10 -0.59
CA VAL A 103 -18.48 0.85 -0.83
C VAL A 103 -18.84 2.13 -0.09
N ALA A 104 -18.07 2.40 0.96
CA ALA A 104 -18.28 3.47 1.92
C ALA A 104 -17.33 4.62 1.64
N GLY A 105 -16.12 4.27 1.20
CA GLY A 105 -15.07 5.15 0.70
C GLY A 105 -15.31 5.70 -0.70
N GLY A 106 -14.61 6.79 -1.01
CA GLY A 106 -14.53 7.46 -2.28
C GLY A 106 -13.52 6.84 -3.25
N ASN A 107 -13.30 7.44 -4.41
CA ASN A 107 -12.19 7.06 -5.28
C ASN A 107 -11.31 8.30 -5.49
N ASP A 108 -10.36 8.48 -4.59
CA ASP A 108 -9.72 9.75 -4.31
C ASP A 108 -8.33 9.86 -4.91
N ARG A 109 -7.90 11.11 -5.11
CA ARG A 109 -6.54 11.44 -5.52
C ARG A 109 -5.92 12.41 -4.52
N LEU A 110 -4.89 11.96 -3.82
CA LEU A 110 -4.18 12.75 -2.80
C LEU A 110 -2.74 13.00 -3.24
N ASP A 111 -2.26 14.22 -3.02
CA ASP A 111 -0.89 14.69 -3.29
C ASP A 111 -0.38 15.47 -2.06
N GLY A 112 0.55 14.89 -1.29
CA GLY A 112 1.14 15.51 -0.10
C GLY A 112 2.02 16.70 -0.47
N GLY A 113 2.94 16.47 -1.40
CA GLY A 113 3.72 17.50 -2.04
C GLY A 113 5.12 17.62 -1.43
N LYS A 114 5.31 18.50 -0.46
CA LYS A 114 6.63 18.71 0.18
C LYS A 114 6.50 18.80 1.68
N GLY A 115 7.23 17.94 2.36
CA GLY A 115 7.26 17.84 3.80
C GLY A 115 7.03 16.38 4.15
N ASN A 116 6.87 16.11 5.44
CA ASN A 116 6.58 14.75 5.89
C ASN A 116 5.07 14.66 6.09
N ASP A 117 4.40 14.07 5.12
CA ASP A 117 2.95 14.07 4.97
C ASP A 117 2.33 12.76 5.46
N THR A 118 1.02 12.80 5.71
CA THR A 118 0.24 11.62 6.08
C THR A 118 -1.05 11.59 5.26
N LEU A 119 -1.19 10.56 4.42
CA LEU A 119 -2.30 10.42 3.49
C LEU A 119 -3.08 9.14 3.81
N TYR A 120 -4.40 9.27 3.88
CA TYR A 120 -5.35 8.15 3.95
C TYR A 120 -6.32 8.33 2.79
N GLY A 121 -6.43 7.35 1.88
CA GLY A 121 -7.29 7.49 0.72
C GLY A 121 -8.75 7.64 1.10
N ASP A 122 -9.24 6.96 2.14
CA ASP A 122 -10.56 7.22 2.71
C ASP A 122 -10.48 8.07 3.98
N GLY A 123 -9.92 7.50 5.06
CA GLY A 123 -10.16 8.05 6.39
C GLY A 123 -9.26 7.58 7.52
N TYR A 124 -9.45 8.14 8.72
CA TYR A 124 -8.65 7.69 9.87
C TYR A 124 -9.16 6.36 10.45
N ASN A 125 -10.47 6.22 10.62
CA ASN A 125 -11.06 4.94 11.03
C ASN A 125 -12.15 4.54 10.04
N CYS A 126 -12.02 3.36 9.43
CA CYS A 126 -13.04 2.74 8.61
C CYS A 126 -13.50 1.45 9.30
N LEU A 127 -14.56 1.55 10.12
CA LEU A 127 -14.98 0.48 11.02
C LEU A 127 -15.78 -0.62 10.31
N SER A 128 -16.28 -0.34 9.11
CA SER A 128 -17.05 -1.27 8.29
C SER A 128 -17.20 -0.71 6.88
N GLY A 129 -17.45 -1.59 5.93
CA GLY A 129 -17.63 -1.24 4.53
C GLY A 129 -16.53 -1.83 3.66
N ARG A 130 -16.52 -1.36 2.41
CA ARG A 130 -15.41 -1.52 1.48
C ARG A 130 -14.78 -0.14 1.24
N GLY A 131 -13.46 -0.13 1.16
CA GLY A 131 -12.65 1.03 0.85
C GLY A 131 -12.76 1.50 -0.60
N GLY A 132 -12.07 2.61 -0.88
CA GLY A 132 -11.98 3.26 -2.18
C GLY A 132 -11.20 2.48 -3.22
N ASP A 133 -10.99 3.03 -4.41
CA ASP A 133 -9.81 2.61 -5.19
C ASP A 133 -9.04 3.91 -5.50
N ASP A 134 -7.99 4.16 -4.72
CA ASP A 134 -7.40 5.48 -4.49
C ASP A 134 -6.02 5.63 -5.14
N MET A 135 -5.59 6.88 -5.28
CA MET A 135 -4.27 7.22 -5.79
C MET A 135 -3.58 8.27 -4.94
N LEU A 136 -2.52 7.85 -4.25
CA LEU A 136 -1.78 8.67 -3.29
C LEU A 136 -0.35 8.92 -3.79
N ASP A 137 0.13 10.15 -3.65
CA ASP A 137 1.51 10.58 -3.94
C ASP A 137 2.03 11.39 -2.74
N GLY A 138 3.01 10.86 -2.01
CA GLY A 138 3.62 11.54 -0.85
C GLY A 138 4.45 12.74 -1.28
N GLY A 139 5.27 12.53 -2.31
CA GLY A 139 6.04 13.58 -2.95
C GLY A 139 7.46 13.64 -2.41
N ALA A 140 7.77 14.58 -1.52
CA ALA A 140 9.12 14.77 -1.01
C ALA A 140 9.14 14.99 0.49
N GLY A 141 9.84 14.11 1.20
CA GLY A 141 9.94 14.04 2.66
C GLY A 141 9.69 12.61 3.10
N ASP A 142 9.77 12.34 4.40
CA ASP A 142 9.50 10.99 4.89
C ASP A 142 8.00 10.87 5.16
N ASP A 143 7.27 10.18 4.28
CA ASP A 143 5.82 10.18 4.21
C ASP A 143 5.18 8.89 4.76
N VAL A 144 3.89 8.97 5.09
CA VAL A 144 3.07 7.84 5.51
C VAL A 144 1.80 7.78 4.67
N LEU A 145 1.62 6.71 3.90
CA LEU A 145 0.49 6.52 2.99
C LEU A 145 -0.27 5.24 3.34
N SER A 146 -1.60 5.33 3.44
CA SER A 146 -2.54 4.22 3.54
C SER A 146 -3.53 4.34 2.39
N GLY A 147 -3.70 3.29 1.56
CA GLY A 147 -4.68 3.36 0.47
C GLY A 147 -6.08 3.59 0.99
N ASP A 148 -6.52 2.88 2.04
CA ASP A 148 -7.82 3.17 2.65
C ASP A 148 -7.71 4.02 3.93
N ALA A 149 -7.25 3.43 5.04
CA ALA A 149 -7.39 4.08 6.34
C ALA A 149 -6.38 3.64 7.39
N PHE A 150 -6.11 4.54 8.34
CA PHE A 150 -5.24 4.20 9.48
C PHE A 150 -5.73 2.95 10.21
N SER A 151 -7.00 2.89 10.59
CA SER A 151 -7.60 1.77 11.33
C SER A 151 -8.79 1.20 10.60
N LEU A 152 -8.74 -0.11 10.35
CA LEU A 152 -9.78 -0.87 9.67
C LEU A 152 -10.53 -1.75 10.68
N GLY A 153 -11.85 -1.81 10.51
CA GLY A 153 -12.69 -2.70 11.28
C GLY A 153 -12.59 -4.16 10.86
N ASP A 154 -13.18 -5.04 11.67
CA ASP A 154 -13.30 -6.45 11.32
C ASP A 154 -14.09 -6.62 10.01
N PHE A 155 -13.69 -7.60 9.19
CA PHE A 155 -14.32 -7.91 7.90
C PHE A 155 -14.30 -6.78 6.86
N PHE A 156 -13.46 -5.76 7.05
CA PHE A 156 -13.25 -4.73 6.04
C PHE A 156 -12.70 -5.35 4.74
N THR A 157 -13.12 -4.81 3.60
CA THR A 157 -12.58 -5.18 2.29
C THR A 157 -11.81 -4.00 1.75
N GLY A 158 -10.53 -4.21 1.51
CA GLY A 158 -9.59 -3.25 0.96
C GLY A 158 -9.99 -2.70 -0.39
N GLY A 159 -9.43 -1.54 -0.68
CA GLY A 159 -9.47 -0.88 -1.97
C GLY A 159 -8.63 -1.58 -3.03
N ASN A 160 -8.33 -0.88 -4.11
CA ASN A 160 -7.41 -1.36 -5.14
C ASN A 160 -6.52 -0.19 -5.52
N ASP A 161 -5.54 0.06 -4.69
CA ASP A 161 -4.94 1.37 -4.52
C ASP A 161 -3.62 1.51 -5.26
N ARG A 162 -3.25 2.76 -5.51
CA ARG A 162 -1.96 3.11 -6.10
C ARG A 162 -1.25 4.13 -5.23
N LEU A 163 -0.17 3.72 -4.59
CA LEU A 163 0.62 4.54 -3.69
C LEU A 163 2.02 4.81 -4.28
N GLN A 164 2.47 6.05 -4.16
CA GLN A 164 3.80 6.51 -4.54
C GLN A 164 4.39 7.28 -3.36
N GLY A 165 5.47 6.78 -2.75
CA GLY A 165 6.18 7.46 -1.66
C GLY A 165 6.89 8.71 -2.17
N GLY A 166 7.87 8.51 -3.04
CA GLY A 166 8.56 9.61 -3.73
C GLY A 166 10.02 9.73 -3.29
N GLU A 167 10.42 10.92 -2.80
CA GLU A 167 11.74 11.14 -2.23
C GLU A 167 11.67 11.10 -0.70
N GLY A 168 12.29 10.13 -0.03
CA GLY A 168 12.26 10.03 1.42
C GLY A 168 12.35 8.60 1.89
N SER A 169 12.33 8.40 3.20
CA SER A 169 12.12 7.07 3.79
C SER A 169 10.65 6.92 4.15
N ASP A 170 9.89 6.31 3.25
CA ASP A 170 8.43 6.30 3.29
C ASP A 170 7.87 5.03 3.92
N HIS A 171 6.64 5.13 4.43
CA HIS A 171 5.87 3.97 4.88
C HIS A 171 4.58 3.87 4.08
N LEU A 172 4.44 2.80 3.29
CA LEU A 172 3.30 2.56 2.42
C LEU A 172 2.56 1.29 2.88
N TYR A 173 1.24 1.40 2.94
CA TYR A 173 0.31 0.33 3.28
C TYR A 173 -0.82 0.37 2.27
N GLY A 174 -1.06 -0.70 1.51
CA GLY A 174 -2.10 -0.67 0.48
C GLY A 174 -3.47 -0.47 1.09
N ASP A 175 -3.77 -1.11 2.23
CA ASP A 175 -5.04 -0.87 2.93
C ASP A 175 -4.87 -0.02 4.20
N GLY A 176 -4.13 -0.52 5.21
CA GLY A 176 -4.24 0.00 6.58
C GLY A 176 -3.07 -0.18 7.55
N LEU A 177 -2.95 0.74 8.51
CA LEU A 177 -1.79 0.83 9.42
C LEU A 177 -1.99 0.22 10.82
N ASP A 178 -3.22 0.06 11.31
CA ASP A 178 -3.43 -0.09 12.75
C ASP A 178 -2.76 -1.35 13.33
N GLN A 179 -2.29 -1.20 14.58
CA GLN A 179 -1.80 -2.30 15.41
C GLN A 179 -2.93 -3.15 16.01
N GLY A 180 -4.17 -2.73 15.79
CA GLY A 180 -5.36 -3.57 15.93
C GLY A 180 -5.30 -4.75 14.96
N VAL A 181 -5.88 -5.88 15.37
CA VAL A 181 -5.94 -7.05 14.50
C VAL A 181 -7.18 -6.93 13.64
N VAL A 182 -7.01 -6.82 12.31
CA VAL A 182 -8.14 -6.96 11.38
C VAL A 182 -8.55 -8.44 11.36
N GLU A 183 -9.72 -8.77 11.92
CA GLU A 183 -10.24 -10.13 11.88
C GLU A 183 -11.00 -10.38 10.57
N SER A 184 -10.52 -11.33 9.78
CA SER A 184 -11.17 -11.80 8.54
C SER A 184 -11.47 -10.71 7.50
N GLY A 185 -10.61 -9.69 7.43
CA GLY A 185 -10.59 -8.75 6.31
C GLY A 185 -10.11 -9.39 5.01
N ILE A 186 -10.39 -8.72 3.89
CA ILE A 186 -9.89 -9.09 2.57
C ILE A 186 -9.07 -7.92 2.07
N GLY A 187 -7.80 -8.19 1.75
CA GLY A 187 -6.84 -7.27 1.17
C GLY A 187 -7.25 -6.72 -0.19
N GLY A 188 -6.81 -5.51 -0.48
CA GLY A 188 -6.85 -4.91 -1.81
C GLY A 188 -5.87 -5.56 -2.78
N ASN A 189 -5.99 -5.25 -4.08
CA ASN A 189 -4.96 -5.62 -5.05
C ASN A 189 -4.29 -4.33 -5.52
N ASP A 190 -3.13 -4.06 -4.93
CA ASP A 190 -2.56 -2.73 -4.84
C ASP A 190 -1.26 -2.59 -5.62
N GLN A 191 -0.87 -1.34 -5.87
CA GLN A 191 0.37 -0.97 -6.55
C GLN A 191 1.14 0.05 -5.73
N LEU A 192 2.20 -0.39 -5.06
CA LEU A 192 2.98 0.41 -4.13
C LEU A 192 4.39 0.65 -4.68
N TYR A 193 4.78 1.92 -4.76
CA TYR A 193 6.10 2.36 -5.23
C TYR A 193 6.77 3.22 -4.17
N GLY A 194 7.81 2.71 -3.50
CA GLY A 194 8.57 3.44 -2.48
C GLY A 194 9.27 4.65 -3.07
N GLY A 195 10.19 4.41 -4.01
CA GLY A 195 10.80 5.46 -4.81
C GLY A 195 12.27 5.63 -4.48
N ALA A 196 12.63 6.66 -3.70
CA ALA A 196 14.02 6.93 -3.37
C ALA A 196 14.21 7.21 -1.88
N GLY A 197 14.98 6.36 -1.23
CA GLY A 197 15.25 6.33 0.20
C GLY A 197 14.97 4.93 0.71
N ASN A 198 15.10 4.71 2.01
CA ASN A 198 14.90 3.37 2.57
C ASN A 198 13.43 3.24 2.99
N ASP A 199 12.66 2.47 2.25
CA ASP A 199 11.21 2.42 2.35
C ASP A 199 10.71 1.17 3.09
N PHE A 200 9.54 1.30 3.70
CA PHE A 200 8.82 0.21 4.34
C PHE A 200 7.46 0.05 3.64
N ILE A 201 7.26 -1.08 2.99
CA ILE A 201 6.10 -1.33 2.12
C ILE A 201 5.40 -2.62 2.57
N VAL A 202 4.08 -2.53 2.76
CA VAL A 202 3.19 -3.63 3.14
C VAL A 202 2.03 -3.59 2.16
N GLY A 203 1.78 -4.68 1.43
CA GLY A 203 0.73 -4.69 0.41
C GLY A 203 -0.64 -4.45 1.01
N ASP A 204 -0.98 -5.07 2.13
CA ASP A 204 -2.28 -4.82 2.78
C ASP A 204 -2.16 -4.01 4.10
N VAL A 205 -2.12 -4.73 5.23
CA VAL A 205 -2.27 -4.21 6.59
C VAL A 205 -1.13 -4.63 7.49
N LEU A 206 -0.80 -3.84 8.51
CA LEU A 206 0.28 -4.23 9.43
C LEU A 206 0.04 -5.55 10.20
N PHE A 207 -1.20 -5.77 10.67
CA PHE A 207 -1.56 -6.94 11.46
C PHE A 207 -2.89 -7.55 11.02
N SER A 208 -2.85 -8.80 10.54
CA SER A 208 -4.04 -9.50 10.07
C SER A 208 -4.24 -10.84 10.79
N ARG A 209 -5.51 -11.21 11.01
CA ARG A 209 -5.89 -12.51 11.59
C ARG A 209 -7.06 -13.15 10.88
N GLY A 210 -6.83 -14.32 10.30
CA GLY A 210 -7.91 -15.03 9.60
C GLY A 210 -8.44 -14.31 8.37
N GLY A 211 -7.74 -13.26 7.91
CA GLY A 211 -8.01 -12.57 6.64
C GLY A 211 -7.30 -13.23 5.47
N SER A 212 -7.55 -12.69 4.28
CA SER A 212 -6.82 -13.00 3.05
C SER A 212 -6.20 -11.72 2.53
N GLY A 213 -4.91 -11.72 2.19
CA GLY A 213 -4.36 -10.62 1.42
C GLY A 213 -4.74 -10.68 -0.05
N GLY A 214 -4.50 -9.60 -0.77
CA GLY A 214 -4.75 -9.52 -2.21
C GLY A 214 -3.47 -9.68 -3.03
N ASP A 215 -3.62 -9.67 -4.36
CA ASP A 215 -2.47 -9.87 -5.25
C ASP A 215 -1.85 -8.51 -5.61
N ASP A 216 -0.67 -8.24 -5.06
CA ASP A 216 -0.06 -6.92 -5.05
C ASP A 216 1.18 -6.78 -5.93
N LEU A 217 1.48 -5.52 -6.30
CA LEU A 217 2.73 -5.12 -6.95
C LEU A 217 3.48 -4.14 -6.06
N LEU A 218 4.65 -4.55 -5.59
CA LEU A 218 5.52 -3.73 -4.73
C LEU A 218 6.85 -3.45 -5.43
N ASP A 219 7.24 -2.17 -5.49
CA ASP A 219 8.54 -1.72 -6.00
C ASP A 219 9.20 -0.76 -5.00
N GLY A 220 10.27 -1.22 -4.33
CA GLY A 220 11.05 -0.41 -3.38
C GLY A 220 11.78 0.75 -4.05
N GLY A 221 12.23 0.56 -5.29
CA GLY A 221 12.91 1.61 -6.05
C GLY A 221 14.40 1.71 -5.71
N ARG A 222 14.81 2.69 -4.89
CA ARG A 222 16.22 2.92 -4.54
C ARG A 222 16.37 3.11 -3.05
N GLY A 223 17.12 2.23 -2.41
CA GLY A 223 17.40 2.31 -0.99
C GLY A 223 17.57 0.90 -0.48
N ASP A 224 17.88 0.76 0.81
CA ASP A 224 17.79 -0.56 1.44
C ASP A 224 16.36 -0.71 1.98
N ASP A 225 15.51 -1.42 1.23
CA ASP A 225 14.05 -1.42 1.42
C ASP A 225 13.54 -2.68 2.16
N ILE A 226 12.34 -2.59 2.73
CA ILE A 226 11.65 -3.72 3.38
C ILE A 226 10.25 -3.85 2.78
N LEU A 227 9.98 -4.98 2.13
CA LEU A 227 8.70 -5.26 1.44
C LEU A 227 8.05 -6.52 2.02
N TYR A 228 6.75 -6.43 2.31
CA TYR A 228 5.86 -7.56 2.63
C TYR A 228 4.72 -7.56 1.62
N GLY A 229 4.53 -8.66 0.91
CA GLY A 229 3.48 -8.79 -0.10
C GLY A 229 2.09 -8.61 0.49
N ASP A 230 1.78 -9.24 1.64
CA ASP A 230 0.53 -9.01 2.35
C ASP A 230 0.77 -8.19 3.65
N ALA A 231 0.43 -8.77 4.81
CA ALA A 231 0.58 -8.17 6.13
C ALA A 231 1.96 -8.39 6.75
N GLU A 232 2.53 -7.38 7.44
CA GLU A 232 3.83 -7.58 8.16
C GLU A 232 3.75 -8.76 9.13
N VAL A 233 2.65 -8.88 9.89
CA VAL A 233 2.42 -9.99 10.81
C VAL A 233 1.03 -10.60 10.60
N GLY A 234 1.01 -11.81 10.06
CA GLY A 234 -0.20 -12.62 9.86
C GLY A 234 -0.37 -13.71 10.92
N VAL A 235 -1.60 -13.91 11.39
CA VAL A 235 -2.01 -15.08 12.19
C VAL A 235 -3.15 -15.81 11.48
N ASP A 236 -2.89 -17.02 11.00
CA ASP A 236 -3.88 -17.81 10.25
C ASP A 236 -4.46 -17.03 9.04
N THR A 237 -3.64 -16.21 8.38
CA THR A 237 -3.99 -15.44 7.18
C THR A 237 -3.63 -16.21 5.92
N ALA A 238 -4.48 -16.13 4.89
CA ALA A 238 -4.10 -16.56 3.55
C ALA A 238 -3.38 -15.39 2.86
N GLY A 239 -2.34 -15.67 2.09
CA GLY A 239 -1.67 -14.64 1.29
C GLY A 239 -2.12 -14.62 -0.16
N GLY A 240 -1.94 -13.48 -0.82
CA GLY A 240 -2.18 -13.27 -2.25
C GLY A 240 -0.97 -13.58 -3.12
N ASP A 241 -1.14 -13.64 -4.44
CA ASP A 241 -0.05 -13.96 -5.37
C ASP A 241 0.73 -12.68 -5.77
N ASP A 242 1.85 -12.40 -5.09
CA ASP A 242 2.47 -11.08 -5.17
C ASP A 242 3.63 -10.93 -6.17
N LEU A 243 3.89 -9.70 -6.61
CA LEU A 243 5.07 -9.33 -7.40
C LEU A 243 5.92 -8.30 -6.63
N LEU A 244 7.09 -8.74 -6.17
CA LEU A 244 8.03 -7.90 -5.43
C LEU A 244 9.27 -7.54 -6.26
N VAL A 245 9.57 -6.25 -6.29
CA VAL A 245 10.77 -5.65 -6.87
C VAL A 245 11.49 -4.87 -5.77
N GLY A 246 12.55 -5.42 -5.19
CA GLY A 246 13.35 -4.68 -4.20
C GLY A 246 13.93 -3.38 -4.77
N GLY A 247 14.38 -3.43 -6.03
CA GLY A 247 14.93 -2.26 -6.70
C GLY A 247 16.45 -2.24 -6.60
N VAL A 248 17.05 -1.09 -6.27
CA VAL A 248 18.49 -0.90 -6.09
C VAL A 248 18.79 -0.72 -4.62
N GLY A 249 19.53 -1.66 -4.03
CA GLY A 249 20.01 -1.54 -2.66
C GLY A 249 20.34 -2.87 -2.02
N ASN A 250 19.95 -3.09 -0.78
CA ASN A 250 20.08 -4.38 -0.13
C ASN A 250 18.76 -4.65 0.58
N ASP A 251 17.85 -5.28 -0.13
CA ASP A 251 16.43 -5.27 0.22
C ASP A 251 16.05 -6.53 0.99
N GLN A 252 15.01 -6.43 1.82
CA GLN A 252 14.43 -7.56 2.53
C GLN A 252 13.00 -7.78 2.04
N LEU A 253 12.73 -8.98 1.55
CA LEU A 253 11.50 -9.32 0.86
C LEU A 253 10.80 -10.50 1.54
N TRP A 254 9.51 -10.34 1.78
CA TRP A 254 8.57 -11.39 2.16
C TRP A 254 7.50 -11.47 1.09
N GLY A 255 7.34 -12.64 0.48
CA GLY A 255 6.31 -12.91 -0.51
C GLY A 255 4.93 -12.69 0.08
N ASP A 256 4.71 -13.16 1.32
CA ASP A 256 3.51 -12.88 2.09
C ASP A 256 3.87 -11.90 3.24
N GLY A 257 3.71 -12.37 4.48
CA GLY A 257 4.05 -11.72 5.72
C GLY A 257 4.96 -12.53 6.62
N ARG A 258 5.22 -12.02 7.83
CA ARG A 258 5.74 -12.86 8.93
C ARG A 258 4.61 -13.70 9.49
N LEU A 259 4.39 -14.85 8.86
CA LEU A 259 3.31 -15.74 9.23
C LEU A 259 3.62 -16.45 10.56
N THR A 260 2.74 -16.24 11.53
CA THR A 260 2.70 -17.00 12.79
C THR A 260 1.50 -17.94 12.77
N ALA A 261 1.64 -19.02 12.01
CA ALA A 261 0.58 -20.01 11.83
C ALA A 261 0.28 -20.79 13.14
N ALA A 262 -0.99 -20.81 13.56
CA ALA A 262 -1.51 -21.83 14.48
C ALA A 262 -2.10 -23.03 13.72
N PHE A 263 -2.54 -22.81 12.48
CA PHE A 263 -3.07 -23.80 11.55
C PHE A 263 -2.40 -23.68 10.17
N ALA A 264 -2.53 -24.72 9.33
CA ALA A 264 -2.06 -24.64 7.95
C ALA A 264 -2.93 -23.64 7.18
N VAL A 265 -2.34 -22.49 6.84
CA VAL A 265 -2.90 -21.52 5.91
C VAL A 265 -2.21 -21.67 4.56
N GLU A 266 -2.95 -21.35 3.50
CA GLU A 266 -2.40 -21.31 2.13
C GLU A 266 -1.81 -19.91 1.96
N THR A 267 -0.51 -19.85 1.68
CA THR A 267 0.23 -18.64 1.29
C THR A 267 -0.11 -18.20 -0.14
N GLY A 268 0.57 -17.17 -0.63
CA GLY A 268 0.67 -16.69 -2.00
C GLY A 268 1.63 -17.46 -2.89
N ALA A 269 1.48 -17.37 -4.21
CA ALA A 269 2.45 -17.86 -5.19
C ALA A 269 3.26 -16.69 -5.78
N ASP A 270 4.37 -16.38 -5.13
CA ASP A 270 4.98 -15.06 -5.29
C ASP A 270 6.07 -15.01 -6.35
N GLN A 271 6.28 -13.81 -6.87
CA GLN A 271 7.25 -13.49 -7.89
C GLN A 271 8.24 -12.44 -7.38
N PHE A 272 9.52 -12.80 -7.35
CA PHE A 272 10.59 -11.88 -6.97
C PHE A 272 11.40 -11.48 -8.20
N LEU A 273 11.34 -10.21 -8.60
CA LEU A 273 11.98 -9.72 -9.82
C LEU A 273 13.27 -8.96 -9.55
N PHE A 274 14.38 -9.47 -10.11
CA PHE A 274 15.70 -8.85 -9.99
C PHE A 274 16.21 -8.37 -11.34
N ALA A 275 16.48 -7.07 -11.41
CA ALA A 275 17.25 -6.45 -12.48
C ALA A 275 18.72 -6.29 -12.07
N ARG A 276 19.60 -5.95 -13.02
CA ARG A 276 21.01 -5.69 -12.71
C ARG A 276 21.15 -4.49 -11.78
N HIS A 277 22.14 -4.55 -10.91
CA HIS A 277 22.38 -3.56 -9.86
C HIS A 277 21.35 -3.59 -8.75
N SER A 278 20.65 -4.72 -8.55
CA SER A 278 19.75 -4.85 -7.41
C SER A 278 20.47 -4.82 -6.08
N GLY A 279 21.74 -5.23 -6.06
CA GLY A 279 22.58 -5.24 -4.87
C GLY A 279 22.42 -6.55 -4.11
N ARG A 280 22.22 -6.55 -2.78
CA ARG A 280 22.28 -7.79 -1.99
C ARG A 280 21.00 -8.01 -1.20
N ASP A 281 20.14 -8.82 -1.79
CA ASP A 281 18.75 -8.92 -1.37
C ASP A 281 18.52 -10.24 -0.63
N GLU A 282 17.61 -10.21 0.33
CA GLU A 282 17.25 -11.36 1.17
C GLU A 282 15.76 -11.65 1.02
N ILE A 283 15.40 -12.89 0.67
CA ILE A 283 14.02 -13.38 0.65
C ILE A 283 13.82 -14.29 1.85
N PHE A 284 12.81 -14.02 2.67
CA PHE A 284 12.68 -14.62 4.00
C PHE A 284 11.72 -15.81 4.11
N ASP A 285 10.79 -15.96 3.18
CA ASP A 285 9.68 -16.93 3.24
C ASP A 285 9.53 -17.78 1.97
N PHE A 286 10.47 -17.67 1.02
CA PHE A 286 10.45 -18.37 -0.27
C PHE A 286 10.00 -19.85 -0.20
N GLU A 287 8.88 -20.15 -0.85
CA GLU A 287 8.25 -21.46 -0.92
C GLU A 287 8.64 -22.27 -2.16
N LEU A 288 9.29 -23.40 -1.90
CA LEU A 288 9.73 -24.31 -2.94
C LEU A 288 8.55 -24.93 -3.70
N GLY A 289 8.52 -24.69 -5.02
CA GLY A 289 7.52 -25.29 -5.93
C GLY A 289 6.27 -24.44 -6.09
N LYS A 290 6.27 -23.25 -5.49
CA LYS A 290 5.21 -22.27 -5.57
C LYS A 290 5.75 -20.94 -6.10
N ASP A 291 6.74 -20.40 -5.40
CA ASP A 291 7.30 -19.09 -5.71
C ASP A 291 8.38 -19.18 -6.79
N VAL A 292 8.60 -18.04 -7.46
CA VAL A 292 9.53 -17.93 -8.57
C VAL A 292 10.39 -16.68 -8.50
N ILE A 293 11.65 -16.83 -8.91
CA ILE A 293 12.63 -15.75 -8.98
C ILE A 293 12.90 -15.39 -10.44
N HIS A 294 12.64 -14.15 -10.81
CA HIS A 294 12.83 -13.62 -12.16
C HIS A 294 14.21 -12.98 -12.30
N ILE A 295 15.10 -13.68 -13.02
CA ILE A 295 16.51 -13.28 -13.24
C ILE A 295 16.88 -13.26 -14.72
N ALA A 296 15.88 -13.12 -15.60
CA ALA A 296 16.06 -13.07 -17.05
C ALA A 296 17.07 -11.98 -17.50
N GLY A 297 17.20 -10.87 -16.76
CA GLY A 297 18.14 -9.78 -17.04
C GLY A 297 19.64 -10.14 -16.93
N TYR A 298 19.96 -11.27 -16.30
CA TYR A 298 21.33 -11.71 -16.02
C TYR A 298 21.89 -12.67 -17.10
N GLY A 299 21.07 -13.09 -18.06
CA GLY A 299 21.52 -13.84 -19.23
C GLY A 299 21.78 -15.33 -18.99
N TYR A 300 21.20 -15.90 -17.92
CA TYR A 300 21.13 -17.35 -17.72
C TYR A 300 20.08 -17.96 -18.67
N ALA A 301 20.45 -19.03 -19.39
CA ALA A 301 19.51 -19.70 -20.28
C ALA A 301 18.63 -20.73 -19.55
N ASP A 302 19.19 -21.38 -18.54
CA ASP A 302 18.55 -22.40 -17.71
C ASP A 302 19.27 -22.55 -16.35
N LEU A 303 18.79 -23.48 -15.53
CA LEU A 303 19.37 -23.76 -14.21
C LEU A 303 20.83 -24.25 -14.29
N ALA A 304 21.23 -24.98 -15.35
CA ALA A 304 22.58 -25.49 -15.46
C ALA A 304 23.61 -24.37 -15.63
N ASP A 305 23.22 -23.27 -16.27
CA ASP A 305 24.03 -22.04 -16.37
C ASP A 305 24.13 -21.28 -15.03
N LEU A 306 23.09 -21.37 -14.19
CA LEU A 306 23.03 -20.69 -12.90
C LEU A 306 23.79 -21.44 -11.80
N LEU A 307 23.70 -22.78 -11.76
CA LEU A 307 24.27 -23.65 -10.71
C LEU A 307 25.71 -23.32 -10.30
N PRO A 308 26.67 -22.98 -11.20
CA PRO A 308 28.03 -22.63 -10.80
C PRO A 308 28.13 -21.38 -9.92
N ASN A 309 27.07 -20.57 -9.85
CA ASN A 309 27.03 -19.32 -9.10
C ASN A 309 26.15 -19.39 -7.85
N ILE A 310 25.53 -20.53 -7.57
CA ILE A 310 24.77 -20.76 -6.34
C ILE A 310 25.63 -21.56 -5.35
N SER A 311 25.61 -21.17 -4.07
CA SER A 311 26.24 -21.90 -2.97
C SER A 311 25.48 -21.73 -1.67
N ASP A 312 25.59 -22.68 -0.74
CA ASP A 312 25.10 -22.47 0.63
C ASP A 312 26.08 -21.62 1.44
N ASP A 313 25.55 -20.70 2.25
CA ASP A 313 26.32 -19.95 3.23
C ASP A 313 26.62 -20.79 4.50
N ALA A 314 27.22 -20.16 5.52
CA ALA A 314 27.55 -20.83 6.78
C ALA A 314 26.32 -21.22 7.62
N SER A 315 25.17 -20.59 7.36
CA SER A 315 23.89 -20.83 8.02
C SER A 315 23.05 -21.87 7.26
N GLY A 316 23.46 -22.25 6.05
CA GLY A 316 22.74 -23.18 5.18
C GLY A 316 21.71 -22.52 4.28
N ASN A 317 21.81 -21.20 4.06
CA ASN A 317 20.96 -20.45 3.14
C ASN A 317 21.55 -20.49 1.73
N ALA A 318 20.71 -20.64 0.72
CA ALA A 318 21.11 -20.59 -0.68
C ALA A 318 21.44 -19.16 -1.08
N VAL A 319 22.65 -18.95 -1.59
CA VAL A 319 23.15 -17.66 -2.05
C VAL A 319 23.41 -17.71 -3.55
N LEU A 320 22.68 -16.90 -4.31
CA LEU A 320 22.81 -16.75 -5.75
C LEU A 320 23.70 -15.53 -6.02
N ASN A 321 24.90 -15.75 -6.58
CA ASN A 321 25.78 -14.66 -7.00
C ASN A 321 25.54 -14.37 -8.48
N LEU A 322 24.91 -13.26 -8.81
CA LEU A 322 24.38 -13.05 -10.16
C LEU A 322 25.49 -12.62 -11.14
N ASN A 323 25.49 -13.23 -12.33
CA ASN A 323 26.66 -13.27 -13.21
C ASN A 323 27.06 -11.88 -13.71
N GLY A 324 28.35 -11.57 -13.56
CA GLY A 324 28.96 -10.36 -14.10
C GLY A 324 28.62 -9.09 -13.32
N THR A 325 28.05 -9.22 -12.12
CA THR A 325 27.71 -8.09 -11.24
C THR A 325 28.20 -8.34 -9.80
N VAL A 326 27.88 -7.40 -8.91
CA VAL A 326 28.05 -7.57 -7.45
C VAL A 326 26.76 -8.05 -6.79
N ASP A 327 25.73 -8.31 -7.60
CA ASP A 327 24.37 -8.56 -7.14
C ASP A 327 24.27 -9.97 -6.58
N GLN A 328 23.47 -10.11 -5.53
CA GLN A 328 23.30 -11.33 -4.76
C GLN A 328 21.87 -11.44 -4.28
N VAL A 329 21.31 -12.65 -4.34
CA VAL A 329 20.04 -12.96 -3.70
C VAL A 329 20.28 -14.10 -2.72
N THR A 330 19.87 -13.93 -1.48
CA THR A 330 19.95 -14.95 -0.43
C THR A 330 18.55 -15.42 -0.08
N LEU A 331 18.33 -16.73 -0.16
CA LEU A 331 17.06 -17.36 0.22
C LEU A 331 17.21 -17.90 1.64
N ILE A 332 16.62 -17.21 2.61
CA ILE A 332 16.74 -17.54 4.02
C ILE A 332 15.99 -18.85 4.29
N GLY A 333 16.67 -19.83 4.90
CA GLY A 333 16.07 -21.12 5.24
C GLY A 333 15.95 -22.13 4.08
N VAL A 334 16.30 -21.75 2.85
CA VAL A 334 16.29 -22.63 1.67
C VAL A 334 17.71 -23.08 1.36
N GLN A 335 17.92 -24.38 1.07
CA GLN A 335 19.22 -24.91 0.66
C GLN A 335 19.33 -25.04 -0.86
N THR A 336 20.55 -24.88 -1.38
CA THR A 336 20.82 -25.01 -2.82
C THR A 336 20.41 -26.35 -3.41
N ALA A 337 20.45 -27.42 -2.60
CA ALA A 337 20.10 -28.78 -3.02
C ALA A 337 18.60 -28.96 -3.31
N ASP A 338 17.75 -28.08 -2.77
CA ASP A 338 16.30 -28.16 -2.90
C ASP A 338 15.77 -27.33 -4.08
N LEU A 339 16.61 -26.47 -4.66
CA LEU A 339 16.27 -25.62 -5.80
C LEU A 339 16.12 -26.42 -7.09
N SER A 340 15.13 -26.04 -7.89
CA SER A 340 14.82 -26.64 -9.19
C SER A 340 14.60 -25.56 -10.25
N ALA A 341 14.50 -25.97 -11.51
CA ALA A 341 14.25 -25.04 -12.61
C ALA A 341 12.87 -24.37 -12.52
N HIS A 342 11.94 -24.92 -11.72
CA HIS A 342 10.61 -24.32 -11.51
C HIS A 342 10.66 -23.09 -10.61
N ASN A 343 11.71 -22.92 -9.81
CA ASN A 343 11.88 -21.77 -8.91
C ASN A 343 12.41 -20.52 -9.63
N PHE A 344 12.65 -20.60 -10.94
CA PHE A 344 13.34 -19.55 -11.68
C PHE A 344 12.69 -19.28 -13.03
N VAL A 345 12.62 -18.01 -13.37
CA VAL A 345 12.27 -17.52 -14.71
C VAL A 345 13.55 -17.02 -15.39
N PHE A 346 13.95 -17.75 -16.44
CA PHE A 346 15.15 -17.48 -17.25
C PHE A 346 14.81 -16.74 -18.55
N ALA A 347 15.84 -16.17 -19.20
CA ALA A 347 15.71 -15.33 -20.40
C ALA A 347 15.06 -15.99 -21.64
N ASN A 348 14.89 -17.32 -21.63
CA ASN A 348 14.29 -18.09 -22.73
C ASN A 348 12.89 -18.63 -22.41
N ALA A 349 12.30 -18.29 -21.26
CA ALA A 349 10.88 -18.53 -21.05
C ALA A 349 10.10 -17.54 -21.92
N ASP A 350 9.23 -18.05 -22.80
CA ASP A 350 8.30 -17.25 -23.61
C ASP A 350 7.44 -16.37 -22.68
N LEU A 351 7.87 -15.13 -22.41
CA LEU A 351 7.10 -14.16 -21.65
C LEU A 351 6.72 -12.97 -22.53
N ALA A 352 5.45 -12.97 -22.93
CA ALA A 352 4.73 -11.76 -23.26
C ALA A 352 4.27 -11.16 -21.92
N PHE A 353 4.83 -10.02 -21.53
CA PHE A 353 4.32 -9.25 -20.40
C PHE A 353 2.91 -8.74 -20.74
N VAL A 354 1.99 -8.92 -19.80
CA VAL A 354 0.71 -8.19 -19.71
C VAL A 354 0.99 -6.89 -18.98
#